data_AF-A0A0F5LD74-F1
#
_entry.id   AF-A0A0F5LD74-F1
#
_cell.length_a   1.000
_cell.length_b   1.000
_cell.length_c   1.000
_cell.angle_alpha   90.00
_cell.angle_beta   90.00
_cell.angle_gamma   90.00
#
_symmetry.space_group_name_H-M   'P 1'
#
loop_
_entity.id
_entity.type
_entity.pdbx_description
1 polymer ?
#
loop_
_entity_poly.entity_id
_entity_poly.type
_entity_poly.pdbx_seq_one_letter_code
_entity_poly.pdbx_strand_id
1 'polypeptide(L)'
;MWLIQIALVLMLIGGGWSILSRGKVTRTREALTMRRVDAYIETIRRERTNRELVAMSDSELRDLLHASAHNYRQALLRRGWILLGAGAVTLFSAIVIASQDGWRGFGITMAVGAVVAYGLSEFLARRARLPLEKHGIEVERLTVD
;
A
#
# COMPACT_ATOMS: atom_id res chain seq x y z
N MET A 1 -7.85 29.58 -18.11
CA MET A 1 -7.00 29.38 -16.92
C MET A 1 -7.75 28.74 -15.75
N TRP A 2 -8.86 29.31 -15.27
CA TRP A 2 -9.60 28.84 -14.08
C TRP A 2 -10.14 27.40 -14.14
N LEU A 3 -10.58 26.93 -15.32
CA LEU A 3 -11.17 25.59 -15.47
C LEU A 3 -10.17 24.44 -15.22
N ILE A 4 -8.89 24.61 -15.57
CA ILE A 4 -7.85 23.60 -15.33
C ILE A 4 -7.53 23.49 -13.84
N GLN A 5 -7.42 24.61 -13.14
CA GLN A 5 -7.22 24.62 -11.69
C GLN A 5 -8.39 23.93 -10.96
N ILE A 6 -9.62 24.22 -11.37
CA ILE A 6 -10.83 23.61 -10.78
C ILE A 6 -10.85 22.09 -11.04
N ALA A 7 -10.54 21.64 -12.26
CA ALA A 7 -10.46 20.22 -12.59
C ALA A 7 -9.36 19.49 -11.79
N LEU A 8 -8.21 20.13 -11.58
CA LEU A 8 -7.10 19.58 -10.80
C LEU A 8 -7.41 19.50 -9.30
N VAL A 9 -8.07 20.51 -8.75
CA VAL A 9 -8.56 20.50 -7.37
C VAL A 9 -9.61 19.40 -7.18
N LEU A 10 -10.54 19.25 -8.13
CA LEU A 10 -11.54 18.17 -8.10
C LEU A 10 -10.91 16.78 -8.22
N MET A 11 -9.83 16.63 -8.99
CA MET A 11 -9.08 15.37 -9.09
C MET A 11 -8.32 15.05 -7.79
N LEU A 12 -7.74 16.05 -7.12
CA LEU A 12 -7.12 15.91 -5.80
C LEU A 12 -8.15 15.51 -4.73
N ILE A 13 -9.32 16.16 -4.73
CA ILE A 13 -10.42 15.86 -3.81
C ILE A 13 -11.00 14.46 -4.11
N GLY A 14 -11.20 14.10 -5.38
CA GLY A 14 -11.69 12.78 -5.79
C GLY A 14 -10.71 11.65 -5.48
N GLY A 15 -9.41 11.87 -5.67
CA GLY A 15 -8.35 10.95 -5.29
C GLY A 15 -8.25 10.77 -3.77
N GLY A 16 -8.31 11.87 -3.02
CA GLY A 16 -8.36 11.84 -1.55
C GLY A 16 -9.61 11.13 -1.01
N TRP A 17 -10.77 11.36 -1.63
CA TRP A 17 -12.04 10.73 -1.25
C TRP A 17 -12.09 9.23 -1.56
N SER A 18 -11.52 8.81 -2.70
CA SER A 18 -11.37 7.39 -3.05
C SER A 18 -10.50 6.64 -2.04
N ILE A 19 -9.41 7.24 -1.59
CA ILE A 19 -8.52 6.64 -0.59
C ILE A 19 -9.19 6.59 0.79
N LEU A 20 -9.93 7.64 1.17
CA LEU A 20 -10.63 7.70 2.45
C LEU A 20 -11.81 6.70 2.52
N SER A 21 -12.53 6.52 1.42
CA SER A 21 -13.65 5.57 1.33
C SER A 21 -13.21 4.10 1.32
N ARG A 22 -12.00 3.78 0.84
CA ARG A 22 -11.42 2.42 0.96
C ARG A 22 -11.29 1.95 2.41
N GLY A 23 -11.09 2.87 3.36
CA GLY A 23 -11.02 2.53 4.79
C GLY A 23 -12.29 1.86 5.33
N LYS A 24 -13.48 2.21 4.83
CA LYS A 24 -14.75 1.63 5.30
C LYS A 24 -14.95 0.16 4.88
N VAL A 25 -14.43 -0.24 3.72
CA VAL A 25 -14.47 -1.63 3.25
C VAL A 25 -13.52 -2.54 4.05
N THR A 26 -12.48 -1.98 4.67
CA THR A 26 -11.48 -2.78 5.39
C THR A 26 -11.93 -3.32 6.75
N ARG A 27 -12.97 -2.76 7.39
CA ARG A 27 -13.50 -3.29 8.67
C ARG A 27 -14.21 -4.63 8.51
N THR A 28 -14.89 -4.86 7.38
CA THR A 28 -15.53 -6.14 7.07
C THR A 28 -14.51 -7.27 6.84
N ARG A 29 -13.27 -6.92 6.46
CA ARG A 29 -12.19 -7.88 6.23
C ARG A 29 -11.49 -8.38 7.48
N GLU A 30 -11.56 -7.66 8.59
CA GLU A 30 -10.89 -8.06 9.86
C GLU A 30 -11.42 -9.40 10.40
N ALA A 31 -12.73 -9.65 10.27
CA ALA A 31 -13.33 -10.93 10.65
C ALA A 31 -12.86 -12.10 9.76
N LEU A 32 -12.52 -11.83 8.49
CA LEU A 32 -12.00 -12.84 7.56
C LEU A 32 -10.51 -13.11 7.79
N THR A 33 -9.72 -12.12 8.22
CA THR A 33 -8.31 -12.30 8.57
C THR A 33 -8.15 -13.30 9.72
N MET A 34 -9.04 -13.27 10.72
CA MET A 34 -9.01 -14.18 11.87
C MET A 34 -9.17 -15.66 11.45
N ARG A 35 -10.13 -15.97 10.57
CA ARG A 35 -10.33 -17.34 10.05
C ARG A 35 -9.18 -17.81 9.16
N ARG A 36 -8.45 -16.91 8.50
CA ARG A 36 -7.32 -17.27 7.64
C ARG A 36 -6.06 -17.57 8.41
N VAL A 37 -5.82 -16.89 9.53
CA VAL A 37 -4.65 -17.18 10.38
C VAL A 37 -4.69 -18.64 10.84
N ASP A 38 -5.85 -19.13 11.24
CA ASP A 38 -6.03 -20.53 11.67
C ASP A 38 -5.79 -21.52 10.52
N ALA A 39 -6.34 -21.23 9.33
CA ALA A 39 -6.07 -22.03 8.14
C ALA A 39 -4.59 -22.02 7.74
N TYR A 40 -3.90 -20.89 7.94
CA TYR A 40 -2.48 -20.78 7.61
C TYR A 40 -1.60 -21.57 8.59
N ILE A 41 -1.91 -21.54 9.89
CA ILE A 41 -1.25 -22.38 10.91
C ILE A 41 -1.35 -23.85 10.53
N GLU A 42 -2.54 -24.31 10.13
CA GLU A 42 -2.75 -25.70 9.69
C GLU A 42 -1.90 -26.05 8.46
N THR A 43 -1.78 -25.16 7.48
CA THR A 43 -0.89 -25.38 6.33
C THR A 43 0.59 -25.38 6.70
N ILE A 44 1.05 -24.50 7.60
CA ILE A 44 2.45 -24.47 8.06
C ILE A 44 2.80 -25.78 8.78
N ARG A 45 1.89 -26.30 9.62
CA ARG A 45 2.06 -27.58 10.32
C ARG A 45 2.09 -28.76 9.34
N ARG A 46 1.31 -28.71 8.26
CA ARG A 46 1.21 -29.76 7.25
C ARG A 46 2.40 -29.77 6.27
N GLU A 47 2.76 -28.61 5.73
CA GLU A 47 3.82 -28.47 4.72
C GLU A 47 5.23 -28.43 5.36
N ARG A 48 5.33 -28.06 6.65
CA ARG A 48 6.60 -27.91 7.40
C ARG A 48 7.64 -27.04 6.68
N THR A 49 7.18 -26.06 5.91
CA THR A 49 7.98 -25.28 4.97
C THR A 49 9.09 -24.47 5.64
N ASN A 50 8.89 -24.03 6.89
CA ASN A 50 9.89 -23.28 7.66
C ASN A 50 10.11 -23.90 9.04
N ARG A 51 11.34 -24.36 9.32
CA ARG A 51 11.73 -24.98 10.58
C ARG A 51 11.54 -24.07 11.79
N GLU A 52 11.77 -22.78 11.65
CA GLU A 52 11.60 -21.81 12.73
C GLU A 52 10.12 -21.64 13.09
N LEU A 53 9.25 -21.49 12.09
CA LEU A 53 7.80 -21.37 12.30
C LEU A 53 7.19 -22.65 12.87
N VAL A 54 7.71 -23.83 12.48
CA VAL A 54 7.26 -25.12 13.02
C VAL A 54 7.75 -25.34 14.46
N ALA A 55 8.87 -24.73 14.86
CA ALA A 55 9.37 -24.87 16.23
C ALA A 55 8.57 -24.03 17.25
N MET A 56 7.85 -23.01 16.81
CA MET A 56 7.04 -22.13 17.67
C MET A 56 5.80 -22.85 18.20
N SER A 57 5.33 -22.46 19.39
CA SER A 57 4.02 -22.88 19.90
C SER A 57 2.89 -22.27 19.07
N ASP A 58 1.71 -22.90 19.06
CA ASP A 58 0.57 -22.39 18.28
C ASP A 58 0.12 -20.99 18.72
N SER A 59 0.26 -20.66 20.02
CA SER A 59 0.02 -19.31 20.54
C SER A 59 1.02 -18.29 20.01
N GLU A 60 2.31 -18.61 20.04
CA GLU A 60 3.36 -17.69 19.54
C GLU A 60 3.26 -17.51 18.03
N LEU A 61 2.96 -18.57 17.27
CA LEU A 61 2.77 -18.50 15.83
C LEU A 61 1.56 -17.64 15.48
N ARG A 62 0.44 -17.80 16.19
CA ARG A 62 -0.76 -16.98 15.98
C ARG A 62 -0.47 -15.51 16.26
N ASP A 63 0.20 -15.17 17.35
CA ASP A 63 0.56 -13.80 17.70
C ASP A 63 1.51 -13.18 16.67
N LEU A 64 2.53 -13.92 16.22
CA LEU A 64 3.45 -13.50 15.17
C LEU A 64 2.70 -13.20 13.87
N LEU A 65 1.81 -14.09 13.43
CA LEU A 65 1.03 -13.92 12.20
C LEU A 65 0.07 -12.73 12.29
N HIS A 66 -0.57 -12.52 13.44
CA HIS A 66 -1.41 -11.34 13.68
C HIS A 66 -0.62 -10.04 13.65
N ALA A 67 0.50 -9.99 14.36
CA ALA A 67 1.39 -8.82 14.37
C ALA A 67 1.92 -8.53 12.95
N SER A 68 2.29 -9.57 12.22
CA SER A 68 2.76 -9.50 10.84
C SER A 68 1.69 -8.95 9.89
N ALA A 69 0.47 -9.48 9.94
CA ALA A 69 -0.66 -9.00 9.14
C ALA A 69 -1.01 -7.54 9.49
N HIS A 70 -1.00 -7.18 10.77
CA HIS A 70 -1.27 -5.82 11.23
C HIS A 70 -0.20 -4.84 10.72
N ASN A 71 1.08 -5.18 10.88
CA ASN A 71 2.20 -4.37 10.42
C ASN A 71 2.21 -4.20 8.90
N TYR A 72 1.91 -5.27 8.15
CA TYR A 72 1.79 -5.22 6.70
C TYR A 72 0.69 -4.25 6.25
N ARG A 73 -0.48 -4.30 6.90
CA ARG A 73 -1.59 -3.39 6.61
C ARG A 73 -1.25 -1.94 6.96
N GLN A 74 -0.57 -1.70 8.09
CA GLN A 74 -0.06 -0.36 8.39
C GLN A 74 0.92 0.15 7.33
N ALA A 75 1.81 -0.72 6.83
CA ALA A 75 2.75 -0.36 5.77
C ALA A 75 2.03 0.02 4.47
N LEU A 76 0.97 -0.71 4.09
CA LEU A 76 0.12 -0.39 2.94
C LEU A 76 -0.62 0.95 3.11
N LEU A 77 -1.14 1.22 4.31
CA LEU A 77 -1.78 2.51 4.61
C LEU A 77 -0.79 3.67 4.49
N ARG A 78 0.42 3.53 5.08
CA ARG A 78 1.49 4.53 4.95
C ARG A 78 1.91 4.72 3.50
N ARG A 79 2.02 3.65 2.72
CA ARG A 79 2.27 3.72 1.26
C ARG A 79 1.23 4.58 0.56
N GLY A 80 -0.05 4.39 0.86
CA GLY A 80 -1.13 5.21 0.29
C GLY A 80 -0.95 6.71 0.58
N TRP A 81 -0.63 7.07 1.83
CA TRP A 81 -0.38 8.46 2.21
C TRP A 81 0.86 9.06 1.54
N ILE A 82 1.94 8.30 1.43
CA ILE A 82 3.18 8.73 0.77
C ILE A 82 2.91 9.00 -0.73
N LEU A 83 2.20 8.09 -1.41
CA LEU A 83 1.87 8.25 -2.82
C LEU A 83 0.93 9.44 -3.07
N LEU A 84 -0.02 9.68 -2.16
CA LEU A 84 -0.88 10.86 -2.21
C LEU A 84 -0.04 12.14 -2.08
N GLY A 85 0.86 12.20 -1.09
CA GLY A 85 1.78 13.32 -0.92
C GLY A 85 2.67 13.55 -2.14
N ALA A 86 3.26 12.50 -2.72
CA ALA A 86 4.06 12.58 -3.94
C ALA A 86 3.25 13.09 -5.15
N GLY A 87 1.99 12.66 -5.27
CA GLY A 87 1.06 13.15 -6.29
C GLY A 87 0.72 14.64 -6.12
N ALA A 88 0.49 15.09 -4.88
CA ALA A 88 0.23 16.49 -4.58
C ALA A 88 1.44 17.39 -4.92
N VAL A 89 2.65 16.96 -4.55
CA VAL A 89 3.89 17.68 -4.89
C VAL A 89 4.10 17.75 -6.40
N THR A 90 3.94 16.62 -7.10
CA THR A 90 4.04 16.55 -8.57
C THR A 90 3.09 17.54 -9.23
N LEU A 91 1.83 17.56 -8.78
CA LEU A 91 0.82 18.41 -9.35
C LEU A 91 1.13 19.90 -9.11
N PHE A 92 1.54 20.25 -7.89
CA PHE A 92 1.94 21.61 -7.57
C PHE A 92 3.11 22.08 -8.43
N SER A 93 4.16 21.25 -8.55
CA SER A 93 5.30 21.52 -9.44
C SER A 93 4.87 21.68 -10.90
N ALA A 94 3.97 20.83 -11.39
CA ALA A 94 3.48 20.90 -12.76
C ALA A 94 2.73 22.21 -13.04
N ILE A 95 1.93 22.70 -12.08
CA ILE A 95 1.22 24.00 -12.20
C ILE A 95 2.21 25.15 -12.25
N VAL A 96 3.23 25.14 -11.38
CA VAL A 96 4.26 26.18 -11.35
C VAL A 96 5.02 26.21 -12.67
N ILE A 97 5.47 25.06 -13.17
CA ILE A 97 6.18 24.96 -14.45
C ILE A 97 5.28 25.33 -15.63
N ALA A 98 3.99 24.97 -15.58
CA ALA A 98 3.03 25.37 -16.62
C ALA A 98 2.88 26.88 -16.76
N SER A 99 3.06 27.64 -15.67
CA SER A 99 3.00 29.11 -15.71
C SER A 99 4.19 29.73 -16.47
N GLN A 100 5.29 28.99 -16.62
CA GLN A 100 6.51 29.45 -17.28
C GLN A 100 6.63 28.90 -18.71
N ASP A 101 6.46 27.58 -18.87
CA ASP A 101 6.70 26.85 -20.13
C ASP A 101 5.41 26.36 -20.80
N GLY A 102 4.25 26.79 -20.30
CA GLY A 102 2.94 26.41 -20.83
C GLY A 102 2.65 24.91 -20.75
N TRP A 103 1.89 24.41 -21.72
CA TRP A 103 1.42 23.01 -21.72
C TRP A 103 2.52 21.96 -21.84
N ARG A 104 3.65 22.32 -22.48
CA ARG A 104 4.79 21.41 -22.64
C ARG A 104 5.47 21.13 -21.30
N GLY A 105 5.76 22.19 -20.54
CA GLY A 105 6.36 22.06 -19.21
C GLY A 105 5.45 21.30 -18.23
N PHE A 106 4.14 21.55 -18.28
CA PHE A 106 3.15 20.78 -17.53
C PHE A 106 3.24 19.27 -17.84
N GLY A 107 3.18 18.92 -19.13
CA GLY A 107 3.19 17.53 -19.58
C GLY A 107 4.47 16.77 -19.18
N ILE A 108 5.64 17.41 -19.34
CA ILE A 108 6.92 16.83 -18.94
C ILE A 108 6.94 16.59 -17.42
N THR A 109 6.52 17.58 -16.63
CA THR A 109 6.53 17.47 -15.17
C THR A 109 5.61 16.35 -14.68
N MET A 110 4.41 16.25 -15.26
CA MET A 110 3.47 15.17 -14.95
C MET A 110 4.03 13.79 -15.34
N ALA A 111 4.69 13.68 -16.49
CA ALA A 111 5.32 12.42 -16.92
C ALA A 111 6.44 12.00 -15.95
N VAL A 112 7.33 12.92 -15.57
CA VAL A 112 8.39 12.67 -14.59
C VAL A 112 7.79 12.25 -13.24
N GLY A 113 6.79 12.98 -12.75
CA GLY A 113 6.13 12.65 -11.49
C GLY A 113 5.42 11.31 -11.51
N ALA A 114 4.83 10.91 -12.66
CA ALA A 114 4.23 9.58 -12.82
C ALA A 114 5.29 8.46 -12.72
N VAL A 115 6.45 8.64 -13.36
CA VAL A 115 7.58 7.69 -13.26
C VAL A 115 8.08 7.57 -11.82
N VAL A 116 8.25 8.70 -11.13
CA VAL A 116 8.66 8.73 -9.73
C VAL A 116 7.62 8.07 -8.83
N ALA A 117 6.33 8.38 -9.01
CA ALA A 117 5.25 7.79 -8.23
C ALA A 117 5.17 6.27 -8.44
N TYR A 118 5.38 5.79 -9.67
CA TYR A 118 5.47 4.36 -9.96
C TYR A 118 6.66 3.70 -9.25
N GLY A 119 7.86 4.28 -9.37
CA GLY A 119 9.06 3.76 -8.71
C GLY A 119 8.91 3.73 -7.18
N LEU A 120 8.34 4.79 -6.60
CA LEU A 120 8.05 4.87 -5.17
C LEU A 120 7.01 3.84 -4.74
N SER A 121 5.97 3.64 -5.55
CA SER A 121 4.92 2.65 -5.32
C SER A 121 5.51 1.23 -5.27
N GLU A 122 6.36 0.89 -6.23
CA GLU A 122 7.01 -0.42 -6.32
C GLU A 122 8.02 -0.63 -5.19
N PHE A 123 8.86 0.37 -4.90
CA PHE A 123 9.82 0.32 -3.80
C PHE A 123 9.12 0.08 -2.45
N LEU A 124 8.04 0.81 -2.17
CA LEU A 124 7.28 0.67 -0.92
C LEU A 124 6.56 -0.69 -0.85
N ALA A 125 6.05 -1.20 -1.97
CA ALA A 125 5.44 -2.53 -2.04
C ALA A 125 6.45 -3.62 -1.69
N ARG A 126 7.63 -3.60 -2.31
CA ARG A 126 8.72 -4.55 -2.01
C ARG A 126 9.17 -4.43 -0.56
N ARG A 127 9.39 -3.21 -0.07
CA ARG A 127 9.82 -2.97 1.32
C ARG A 127 8.83 -3.50 2.35
N ALA A 128 7.53 -3.46 2.06
CA ALA A 128 6.50 -4.02 2.92
C ALA A 128 6.51 -5.56 2.95
N ARG A 129 6.93 -6.23 1.87
CA ARG A 129 6.99 -7.70 1.77
C ARG A 129 8.27 -8.30 2.36
N LEU A 130 9.42 -7.63 2.19
CA LEU A 130 10.73 -8.09 2.69
C LEU A 130 10.74 -8.66 4.12
N PRO A 131 10.15 -8.02 5.15
CA PRO A 131 10.16 -8.58 6.49
C PRO A 131 9.38 -9.90 6.58
N LEU A 132 8.30 -10.07 5.82
CA LEU A 132 7.49 -11.30 5.82
C LEU A 132 8.25 -12.43 5.10
N GLU A 133 8.85 -12.13 3.95
CA GLU A 133 9.68 -13.06 3.20
C GLU A 133 10.88 -13.56 4.01
N LYS A 134 11.52 -12.67 4.79
CA LYS A 134 12.63 -13.06 5.69
C LYS A 134 12.22 -14.07 6.76
N HIS A 135 10.98 -14.02 7.22
CA HIS A 135 10.45 -14.98 8.20
C HIS A 135 9.79 -16.19 7.50
N GLY A 136 9.89 -16.31 6.17
CA GLY A 136 9.25 -17.38 5.39
C GLY A 136 7.72 -17.33 5.42
N ILE A 137 7.14 -16.14 5.64
CA ILE A 137 5.71 -15.92 5.72
C ILE A 137 5.19 -15.49 4.35
N GLU A 138 4.26 -16.26 3.79
CA GLU A 138 3.61 -15.96 2.51
C GLU A 138 2.53 -14.90 2.68
N VAL A 139 2.77 -13.71 2.14
CA VAL A 139 1.87 -12.54 2.26
C VAL A 139 0.50 -12.80 1.64
N GLU A 140 0.46 -13.54 0.53
CA GLU A 140 -0.76 -13.89 -0.20
C GLU A 140 -1.71 -14.77 0.62
N ARG A 141 -1.17 -15.54 1.57
CA ARG A 141 -1.98 -16.34 2.49
C ARG A 141 -2.52 -15.51 3.67
N LEU A 142 -1.87 -14.39 3.99
CA LEU A 142 -2.25 -13.50 5.09
C LEU A 142 -3.31 -12.45 4.73
N THR A 143 -3.44 -12.04 3.47
CA THR A 143 -4.35 -10.94 3.07
C THR A 143 -5.44 -11.37 2.08
N VAL A 144 -6.64 -10.81 2.23
CA VAL A 144 -7.75 -10.90 1.26
C VAL A 144 -7.66 -9.67 0.36
N ASP A 145 -7.57 -9.87 -0.96
CA ASP A 145 -7.68 -8.81 -1.99
C ASP A 145 -9.06 -8.19 -2.07
#